data_AF-A0A1G9PN02-F1
#
_entry.id   AF-A0A1G9PN02-F1
#
_cell.length_a   1.000
_cell.length_b   1.000
_cell.length_c   1.000
_cell.angle_alpha   90.00
_cell.angle_beta   90.00
_cell.angle_gamma   90.00
#
_symmetry.space_group_name_H-M   'P 1'
#
loop_
_entity.id
_entity.type
_entity.pdbx_description
1 polymer ?
#
loop_
_entity_poly.entity_id
_entity_poly.type
_entity_poly.pdbx_seq_one_letter_code
_entity_poly.pdbx_strand_id
1 'polypeptide(L)' 'MEMNTQDCVKKALLDTQEKVRDFMSYSEHVDDKELSKCFKEFAETEGLQARKLQEHLDRLK' A
#
# COMPACT_ATOMS: atom_id res chain seq x y z
N MET A 1 -1.97 -8.57 22.72
CA MET A 1 -2.65 -9.55 21.85
C MET A 1 -1.56 -10.21 21.02
N GLU A 2 -1.47 -11.54 20.99
CA GLU A 2 -0.64 -12.23 20.00
C GLU A 2 -1.33 -12.08 18.64
N MET A 3 -0.64 -11.50 17.66
CA MET A 3 -1.14 -11.43 16.29
C MET A 3 -0.97 -12.81 15.65
N ASN A 4 -2.08 -13.39 15.18
CA ASN A 4 -2.01 -14.58 14.34
C ASN A 4 -1.60 -14.20 12.90
N THR A 5 -1.31 -15.19 12.07
CA THR A 5 -0.90 -14.96 10.67
C THR A 5 -1.91 -14.12 9.88
N GLN A 6 -3.21 -14.31 10.12
CA GLN A 6 -4.25 -13.55 9.43
C GLN A 6 -4.24 -12.07 9.86
N ASP A 7 -4.03 -11.79 11.14
CA ASP A 7 -3.92 -10.43 11.66
C ASP A 7 -2.69 -9.71 11.11
N CYS A 8 -1.57 -10.42 10.98
CA CYS A 8 -0.37 -9.89 10.32
C CYS A 8 -0.64 -9.47 8.87
N VAL A 9 -1.30 -10.33 8.09
CA VAL A 9 -1.60 -10.04 6.68
C VAL A 9 -2.62 -8.92 6.54
N LYS A 10 -3.66 -8.87 7.40
CA LYS A 10 -4.65 -7.77 7.41
C LYS A 10 -3.98 -6.44 7.72
N LYS A 11 -3.12 -6.40 8.74
CA LYS A 11 -2.42 -5.18 9.11
C LYS A 11 -1.51 -4.70 7.98
N ALA A 12 -0.69 -5.60 7.42
CA ALA A 12 0.15 -5.27 6.28
C ALA A 12 -0.64 -4.75 5.08
N LEU A 13 -1.80 -5.36 4.77
CA LEU A 13 -2.67 -4.90 3.70
C LEU A 13 -3.19 -3.48 3.93
N LEU A 14 -3.67 -3.18 5.14
CA LEU A 14 -4.17 -1.85 5.50
C LEU A 14 -3.07 -0.79 5.41
N ASP A 15 -1.88 -1.10 5.97
CA ASP A 15 -0.74 -0.19 5.96
C ASP A 15 -0.27 0.09 4.52
N THR A 16 -0.22 -0.93 3.65
CA THR A 16 0.10 -0.76 2.22
C THR A 16 -0.97 0.07 1.50
N GLN A 17 -2.26 -0.14 1.77
CA GLN A 17 -3.34 0.68 1.20
C GLN A 17 -3.30 2.14 1.67
N GLU A 18 -2.86 2.40 2.91
CA GLU A 18 -2.59 3.75 3.41
C GLU A 18 -1.45 4.41 2.63
N LYS A 19 -0.33 3.72 2.44
CA LYS A 19 0.78 4.24 1.62
C LYS A 19 0.38 4.58 0.18
N VAL A 20 -0.49 3.78 -0.45
CA VAL A 20 -1.03 4.12 -1.77
C VAL A 20 -1.73 5.47 -1.74
N ARG A 21 -2.61 5.69 -0.77
CA ARG A 21 -3.35 6.95 -0.62
C ARG A 21 -2.42 8.12 -0.33
N ASP A 22 -1.45 7.91 0.55
CA ASP A 22 -0.46 8.91 0.93
C ASP A 22 0.40 9.33 -0.26
N PHE A 23 0.99 8.37 -0.99
CA PHE A 23 1.80 8.66 -2.16
C PHE A 23 1.01 9.34 -3.28
N MET A 24 -0.24 8.93 -3.52
CA MET A 24 -1.11 9.63 -4.46
C MET A 24 -1.33 11.09 -4.02
N SER A 25 -1.67 11.30 -2.76
CA SER A 25 -1.84 12.65 -2.19
C SER A 25 -0.57 13.48 -2.31
N TYR A 26 0.59 12.94 -1.92
CA TYR A 26 1.87 13.66 -2.03
C TYR A 26 2.18 14.02 -3.47
N SER A 27 1.91 13.12 -4.43
CA SER A 27 2.15 13.39 -5.85
C SER A 27 1.36 14.58 -6.40
N GLU A 28 0.24 14.95 -5.76
CA GLU A 28 -0.61 16.08 -6.13
C GLU A 28 -0.19 17.40 -5.45
N HIS A 29 0.52 17.32 -4.31
CA HIS A 29 0.85 18.48 -3.48
C HIS A 29 2.32 18.92 -3.58
N VAL A 30 3.22 18.09 -4.11
CA VAL A 30 4.64 18.49 -4.28
C VAL A 30 4.87 19.26 -5.59
N ASP A 31 5.67 20.32 -5.51
CA ASP A 31 6.02 21.15 -6.67
C ASP A 31 7.09 20.52 -7.58
N ASP A 32 7.95 19.66 -7.01
CA ASP A 32 8.99 18.96 -7.76
C ASP A 32 8.37 17.88 -8.66
N LYS A 33 8.56 18.03 -9.98
CA LYS A 33 7.98 17.15 -10.99
C LYS A 33 8.57 15.74 -10.96
N GLU A 34 9.87 15.61 -10.68
CA GLU A 34 10.50 14.29 -10.60
C GLU A 34 10.03 13.57 -9.34
N LEU A 35 9.89 14.28 -8.23
CA LEU A 35 9.37 13.73 -6.99
C LEU A 35 7.88 13.37 -7.11
N SER A 36 7.06 14.20 -7.76
CA SER A 36 5.66 13.88 -8.06
C SER A 36 5.55 12.59 -8.87
N LYS A 37 6.40 12.42 -9.89
CA LYS A 37 6.46 11.19 -10.68
C LYS A 37 6.89 9.99 -9.83
N CYS A 38 7.91 10.15 -9.02
CA CYS A 38 8.41 9.12 -8.10
C CYS A 38 7.30 8.62 -7.15
N PHE A 39 6.52 9.52 -6.56
CA PHE A 39 5.39 9.14 -5.71
C PHE A 39 4.30 8.39 -6.47
N LYS A 40 4.01 8.73 -7.73
CA LYS A 40 3.05 7.96 -8.54
C LYS A 40 3.53 6.52 -8.79
N GLU A 41 4.82 6.35 -9.09
CA GLU A 41 5.43 5.02 -9.27
C GLU A 41 5.40 4.20 -7.98
N PHE A 42 5.60 4.84 -6.83
CA PHE A 42 5.48 4.19 -5.53
C PHE A 42 4.05 3.80 -5.20
N ALA A 43 3.06 4.67 -5.47
CA ALA A 43 1.65 4.36 -5.29
C ALA A 43 1.23 3.14 -6.13
N GLU A 44 1.68 3.06 -7.39
CA GLU A 44 1.41 1.89 -8.24
C GLU A 44 2.05 0.62 -7.68
N THR A 45 3.30 0.71 -7.23
CA THR A 45 4.03 -0.43 -6.65
C THR A 45 3.36 -0.95 -5.38
N GLU A 46 3.00 -0.07 -4.46
CA GLU A 46 2.26 -0.42 -3.24
C GLU A 46 0.86 -0.98 -3.59
N GLY A 47 0.21 -0.47 -4.64
CA GLY A 47 -1.06 -1.02 -5.14
C GLY A 47 -0.94 -2.49 -5.58
N LEU A 48 0.14 -2.84 -6.30
CA LEU A 48 0.45 -4.21 -6.68
C LEU A 48 0.76 -5.10 -5.45
N GLN A 49 1.43 -4.55 -4.44
CA GLN A 49 1.69 -5.26 -3.18
C GLN A 49 0.40 -5.51 -2.40
N ALA A 50 -0.48 -4.51 -2.30
CA ALA A 50 -1.80 -4.64 -1.66
C ALA A 50 -2.63 -5.74 -2.32
N ARG A 51 -2.60 -5.79 -3.66
CA ARG A 51 -3.30 -6.84 -4.40
C ARG A 51 -2.80 -8.25 -4.03
N LYS A 52 -1.48 -8.45 -3.96
CA LYS A 52 -0.90 -9.73 -3.55
C LYS A 52 -1.29 -10.08 -2.11
N LEU A 53 -1.21 -9.13 -1.18
CA LEU A 53 -1.61 -9.33 0.22
C LEU A 53 -3.10 -9.72 0.33
N GLN A 54 -3.97 -9.08 -0.43
CA GLN A 54 -5.39 -9.43 -0.51
C GLN A 54 -5.59 -10.87 -0.99
N GLU A 55 -4.86 -11.30 -2.03
CA GLU A 55 -4.92 -12.68 -2.52
C GLU A 55 -4.45 -13.70 -1.48
N HIS A 56 -3.43 -13.37 -0.68
CA HIS A 56 -3.03 -14.20 0.47
C HIS A 56 -4.13 -14.25 1.53
N LEU A 57 -4.74 -13.12 1.86
CA LEU A 57 -5.80 -13.05 2.85
C LEU A 57 -7.05 -13.85 2.43
N ASP A 58 -7.39 -13.82 1.13
CA ASP A 58 -8.51 -14.59 0.59
C ASP A 58 -8.28 -16.10 0.64
N ARG A 59 -7.02 -16.56 0.60
CA ARG A 59 -6.66 -17.98 0.80
C ARG A 59 -6.65 -18.43 2.26
N LEU A 60 -6.61 -17.49 3.21
CA LEU A 60 -6.63 -17.76 4.65
C LEU A 60 -8.05 -17.79 5.23
N LYS A 61 -9.07 -17.43 4.42
CA LYS A 61 -10.49 -17.54 4.77
C LYS A 61 -10.94 -18.99 4.68
#